data_AF-A0A7X7H328-F1
#
_entry.id   AF-A0A7X7H328-F1
#
_cell.length_a   1.000
_cell.length_b   1.000
_cell.length_c   1.000
_cell.angle_alpha   90.00
_cell.angle_beta   90.00
_cell.angle_gamma   90.00
#
_symmetry.space_group_name_H-M   'P 1'
#
loop_
_entity.id
_entity.type
_entity.pdbx_description
1 polymer ?
#
loop_
_entity_poly.entity_id
_entity_poly.type
_entity_poly.pdbx_seq_one_letter_code
_entity_poly.pdbx_strand_id
1 'polypeptide(L)'
;EPVLFGVPIVMNPMLALPFFIMPPLSAGSTYLLIKAGILPYLNGVQVPWTTPPVISGFLIGGWKVAIWQAIILIISFFVYLPFARSYDNMLYKQEQAAKAKEEK
;
A
#
# COMPACT_ATOMS: atom_id res chain seq x y z
N GLU A 1 -1.05 -11.21 -5.82
CA GLU A 1 -2.24 -11.64 -6.61
C GLU A 1 -3.43 -12.09 -5.76
N PRO A 2 -3.33 -12.98 -4.74
CA PRO A 2 -4.52 -13.46 -4.03
C PRO A 2 -5.31 -12.36 -3.29
N VAL A 3 -4.65 -11.32 -2.81
CA VAL A 3 -5.32 -10.19 -2.14
C VAL A 3 -6.10 -9.30 -3.11
N LEU A 4 -5.60 -9.15 -4.35
CA LEU A 4 -6.22 -8.31 -5.38
C LEU A 4 -7.49 -8.94 -5.98
N PHE A 5 -7.51 -10.27 -6.04
CA PHE A 5 -8.66 -11.04 -6.56
C PHE A 5 -9.57 -11.58 -5.46
N GLY A 6 -9.02 -11.95 -4.29
CA GLY A 6 -9.78 -12.52 -3.18
C GLY A 6 -10.57 -11.48 -2.39
N VAL A 7 -9.97 -10.30 -2.17
CA VAL A 7 -10.73 -9.10 -1.83
C VAL A 7 -10.93 -8.41 -3.18
N PRO A 8 -12.16 -8.17 -3.67
CA PRO A 8 -12.39 -7.60 -5.00
C PRO A 8 -11.98 -6.12 -5.05
N ILE A 9 -10.70 -5.82 -4.80
CA ILE A 9 -10.11 -4.47 -4.76
C ILE A 9 -10.29 -3.79 -6.11
N VAL A 10 -10.16 -4.57 -7.20
CA VAL A 10 -10.32 -4.08 -8.57
C VAL A 10 -11.78 -3.74 -8.89
N MET A 11 -12.75 -4.46 -8.31
CA MET A 11 -14.18 -4.22 -8.57
C MET A 11 -14.82 -3.28 -7.54
N ASN A 12 -14.18 -3.03 -6.40
CA ASN A 12 -14.67 -2.11 -5.39
C ASN A 12 -13.98 -0.73 -5.52
N PRO A 13 -14.67 0.29 -6.07
CA PRO A 13 -14.09 1.62 -6.24
C PRO A 13 -13.59 2.25 -4.93
N MET A 14 -14.11 1.84 -3.76
CA MET A 14 -13.62 2.32 -2.46
C MET A 14 -12.20 1.84 -2.14
N LEU A 15 -11.84 0.61 -2.50
CA LEU A 15 -10.50 0.05 -2.28
C LEU A 15 -9.56 0.32 -3.47
N ALA A 16 -10.12 0.57 -4.66
CA ALA A 16 -9.34 1.00 -5.81
C ALA A 16 -8.70 2.39 -5.58
N LEU A 17 -9.40 3.30 -4.89
CA LEU A 17 -8.90 4.66 -4.64
C LEU A 17 -7.52 4.70 -3.94
N PRO A 18 -7.30 4.06 -2.77
CA PRO A 18 -5.98 4.02 -2.16
C PRO A 18 -4.95 3.26 -3.04
N PHE A 19 -5.38 2.26 -3.81
CA PHE A 19 -4.49 1.52 -4.72
C PHE A 19 -3.96 2.37 -5.88
N PHE A 20 -4.77 3.30 -6.41
CA PHE A 20 -4.33 4.21 -7.46
C PHE A 20 -3.54 5.41 -6.94
N ILE A 21 -3.83 5.90 -5.73
CA ILE A 21 -3.17 7.08 -5.15
C ILE A 21 -1.79 6.74 -4.58
N MET A 22 -1.62 5.57 -3.97
CA MET A 22 -0.39 5.22 -3.26
C MET A 22 0.86 5.10 -4.15
N PRO A 23 0.82 4.46 -5.34
CA PRO A 23 1.98 4.39 -6.23
C PRO A 23 2.52 5.76 -6.68
N PRO A 24 1.69 6.70 -7.21
CA PRO A 24 2.19 8.01 -7.59
C PRO A 24 2.61 8.84 -6.38
N LEU A 25 1.96 8.69 -5.22
CA LEU A 25 2.37 9.38 -3.99
C LEU A 25 3.75 8.89 -3.52
N SER A 26 3.99 7.58 -3.53
CA SER A 26 5.28 6.96 -3.19
C SER A 26 6.38 7.36 -4.17
N ALA A 27 6.13 7.24 -5.48
CA ALA A 27 7.09 7.60 -6.52
C ALA A 27 7.40 9.11 -6.52
N GLY A 28 6.38 9.95 -6.42
CA GLY A 28 6.51 11.40 -6.39
C GLY A 28 7.27 11.89 -5.16
N SER A 29 6.91 11.39 -3.97
CA SER A 29 7.61 11.76 -2.72
C SER A 29 9.06 11.29 -2.71
N THR A 30 9.34 10.07 -3.19
CA THR A 30 10.72 9.57 -3.34
C THR A 30 11.54 10.45 -4.29
N TYR A 31 10.98 10.83 -5.44
CA TYR A 31 11.65 11.71 -6.39
C TYR A 31 11.96 13.08 -5.80
N LEU A 32 10.99 13.68 -5.09
CA LEU A 32 11.18 14.99 -4.43
C LEU A 32 12.29 14.94 -3.38
N LEU A 33 12.40 13.85 -2.62
CA LEU A 33 13.45 13.69 -1.61
C LEU A 33 14.84 13.46 -2.21
N ILE A 34 14.93 12.77 -3.35
CA ILE A 34 16.18 12.64 -4.10
C ILE A 34 16.59 14.02 -4.63
N LYS A 35 15.65 14.77 -5.22
CA LYS A 35 15.90 16.14 -5.72
C LYS A 35 16.29 17.12 -4.61
N ALA A 36 15.71 16.96 -3.42
CA ALA A 36 16.04 17.75 -2.23
C ALA A 36 17.40 17.37 -1.59
N GLY A 37 18.08 16.33 -2.09
CA GLY A 37 19.37 15.85 -1.56
C GLY A 37 19.27 15.11 -0.22
N ILE A 38 18.06 14.81 0.24
CA ILE A 38 17.81 14.09 1.50
C ILE A 38 18.13 12.60 1.30
N LEU A 39 17.72 12.05 0.15
CA LEU A 39 18.03 10.69 -0.25
C LEU A 39 19.21 10.67 -1.24
N PRO A 40 20.13 9.70 -1.11
CA PRO A 40 21.18 9.51 -2.09
C PRO A 40 20.60 9.06 -3.43
N TYR A 41 21.34 9.30 -4.50
CA TYR A 41 21.03 8.72 -5.81
C TYR A 41 21.03 7.19 -5.73
N LEU A 42 20.08 6.58 -6.44
CA LEU A 42 19.94 5.13 -6.50
C LEU A 42 21.12 4.52 -7.26
N ASN A 43 21.76 3.48 -6.72
CA ASN A 43 23.00 2.87 -7.22
C ASN A 43 22.86 2.10 -8.55
N GLY A 44 21.72 2.17 -9.24
CA GLY A 44 21.47 1.46 -10.51
C GLY A 44 21.33 -0.06 -10.37
N VAL A 45 21.38 -0.61 -9.15
CA VAL A 45 21.19 -2.03 -8.88
C VAL A 45 19.73 -2.40 -9.08
N GLN A 46 19.46 -3.31 -10.02
CA GLN A 46 18.13 -3.91 -10.18
C GLN A 46 17.92 -4.94 -9.08
N VAL A 47 17.14 -4.55 -8.08
CA VAL A 47 16.72 -5.47 -7.02
C VAL A 47 15.44 -6.18 -7.46
N PRO A 48 15.34 -7.52 -7.32
CA PRO A 48 14.11 -8.25 -7.62
C PRO A 48 12.92 -7.69 -6.83
N TRP A 49 11.76 -7.61 -7.47
CA TRP A 49 10.53 -7.07 -6.86
C TRP A 49 9.99 -7.91 -5.69
N THR A 50 10.44 -9.16 -5.55
CA THR A 50 10.13 -10.05 -4.43
C THR A 50 10.94 -9.74 -3.17
N THR A 51 11.94 -8.86 -3.26
CA THR A 51 12.78 -8.47 -2.13
C THR A 51 11.98 -7.58 -1.18
N PRO A 52 12.03 -7.80 0.14
CA PRO A 52 11.31 -6.96 1.10
C PRO A 52 11.63 -5.46 0.93
N PRO A 53 10.65 -4.55 1.02
CA PRO A 53 10.81 -3.12 0.68
C PRO A 53 11.98 -2.44 1.41
N VAL A 54 12.15 -2.73 2.70
CA VAL A 54 13.21 -2.16 3.54
C VAL A 54 14.60 -2.64 3.10
N ILE A 55 14.74 -3.92 2.79
CA ILE A 55 16.01 -4.52 2.32
C ILE A 55 16.33 -4.02 0.91
N SER A 56 15.31 -3.94 0.05
CA SER A 56 15.45 -3.36 -1.29
C SER A 56 15.96 -1.92 -1.23
N GLY A 57 15.38 -1.09 -0.36
CA GLY A 57 15.86 0.28 -0.13
C GLY A 57 17.32 0.33 0.33
N PHE A 58 17.71 -0.57 1.23
CA PHE A 58 19.10 -0.66 1.71
C PHE A 58 20.08 -0.99 0.57
N LEU A 59 19.73 -1.93 -0.30
CA LEU A 59 20.57 -2.32 -1.43
C LEU A 59 20.69 -1.23 -2.49
N ILE A 60 19.62 -0.48 -2.73
CA ILE A 60 19.58 0.52 -3.80
C ILE A 60 20.25 1.83 -3.38
N GLY A 61 20.10 2.27 -2.13
CA GLY A 61 20.62 3.58 -1.69
C GLY A 61 21.02 3.64 -0.22
N GLY A 62 21.30 2.51 0.41
CA GLY A 62 21.77 2.42 1.78
C GLY A 62 20.70 2.68 2.84
N TRP A 63 21.14 2.90 4.07
CA TRP A 63 20.29 3.00 5.26
C TRP A 63 19.25 4.13 5.19
N LYS A 64 19.56 5.26 4.53
CA LYS A 64 18.62 6.38 4.37
C LYS A 64 17.39 6.00 3.53
N VAL A 65 17.60 5.27 2.43
CA VAL A 65 16.51 4.81 1.56
C VAL A 65 15.73 3.68 2.25
N ALA A 66 16.39 2.83 3.04
CA ALA A 66 15.71 1.82 3.86
C ALA A 66 14.74 2.43 4.88
N ILE A 67 15.15 3.49 5.59
CA ILE A 67 14.29 4.24 6.52
C ILE A 67 13.11 4.87 5.76
N TRP A 68 13.37 5.47 4.60
CA TRP A 68 12.32 6.06 3.78
C TRP A 68 11.29 5.04 3.28
N GLN A 69 11.74 3.85 2.85
CA GLN A 69 10.87 2.73 2.48
C GLN A 69 10.01 2.28 3.68
N ALA A 70 10.57 2.23 4.88
CA ALA A 70 9.82 1.92 6.09
C ALA A 70 8.75 2.99 6.40
N ILE A 71 9.08 4.28 6.23
CA ILE A 71 8.13 5.38 6.40
C ILE A 71 6.99 5.29 5.38
N ILE A 72 7.30 5.07 4.10
CA ILE A 72 6.26 4.87 3.06
C ILE A 72 5.37 3.68 3.40
N LEU A 73 5.94 2.59 3.92
CA LEU A 73 5.16 1.42 4.31
C LEU A 73 4.19 1.75 5.45
N ILE A 74 4.65 2.50 6.46
CA ILE A 74 3.79 2.97 7.57
C ILE A 74 2.69 3.90 7.03
N ILE A 75 3.04 4.87 6.18
CA ILE A 75 2.05 5.76 5.55
C ILE A 75 1.05 4.95 4.75
N SER A 76 1.49 3.94 4.00
CA SER A 76 0.60 3.07 3.22
C SER A 76 -0.38 2.32 4.09
N PHE A 77 0.08 1.80 5.22
CA PHE A 77 -0.79 1.15 6.19
C PHE A 77 -1.87 2.11 6.69
N PHE A 78 -1.49 3.33 7.09
CA PHE A 78 -2.44 4.32 7.59
C PHE A 78 -3.40 4.84 6.51
N VAL A 79 -2.94 4.97 5.27
CA VAL A 79 -3.81 5.37 4.15
C VAL A 79 -4.81 4.26 3.85
N TYR A 80 -4.42 2.99 3.90
CA TYR A 80 -5.33 1.86 3.65
C TYR A 80 -6.30 1.59 4.80
N LEU A 81 -5.90 1.85 6.05
CA LEU A 81 -6.69 1.57 7.24
C LEU A 81 -8.13 2.11 7.22
N PRO A 82 -8.41 3.39 6.87
CA PRO A 82 -9.78 3.90 6.84
C PRO A 82 -10.64 3.23 5.76
N PHE A 83 -10.08 2.95 4.58
CA PHE A 83 -10.80 2.29 3.49
C PHE A 83 -11.06 0.82 3.82
N ALA A 84 -10.08 0.13 4.40
CA ALA A 84 -10.23 -1.25 4.85
C ALA A 84 -11.31 -1.36 5.93
N ARG A 85 -11.32 -0.48 6.94
CA ARG A 85 -12.37 -0.45 7.98
C ARG A 85 -13.75 -0.16 7.42
N SER A 86 -13.88 0.76 6.46
CA SER A 86 -15.16 1.06 5.82
C SER A 86 -15.70 -0.15 5.07
N TYR A 87 -14.82 -0.83 4.32
CA TYR A 87 -15.18 -2.04 3.58
C TYR A 87 -15.58 -3.20 4.49
N ASP A 88 -14.83 -3.43 5.56
CA ASP A 88 -15.12 -4.44 6.58
C ASP A 88 -16.50 -4.24 7.23
N ASN A 89 -16.83 -3.00 7.59
CA ASN A 89 -18.15 -2.67 8.13
C ASN A 89 -19.30 -2.89 7.12
N MET A 90 -19.03 -2.67 5.83
CA MET A 90 -20.02 -2.95 4.77
C MET A 90 -20.29 -4.45 4.64
N LEU A 91 -19.24 -5.28 4.64
CA LEU A 91 -19.35 -6.74 4.62
C LEU A 91 -20.09 -7.26 5.86
N TYR A 92 -19.71 -6.77 7.05
CA TYR A 92 -20.38 -7.14 8.30
C TYR A 92 -21.89 -6.88 8.27
N LYS A 93 -22.32 -5.74 7.71
CA LYS A 93 -23.75 -5.44 7.55
C LYS A 93 -24.44 -6.38 6.56
N GLN A 94 -23.77 -6.77 5.48
CA GLN A 94 -24.33 -7.72 4.52
C GLN A 94 -24.49 -9.11 5.14
N GLU A 95 -23.53 -9.57 5.93
CA GLU A 95 -23.62 -10.84 6.65
C GLU A 95 -24.78 -10.85 7.66
N GLN A 96 -24.96 -9.77 8.42
CA GLN A 96 -26.08 -9.66 9.37
C GLN A 96 -27.44 -9.62 8.67
N ALA A 97 -27.54 -8.92 7.53
CA ALA A 97 -28.76 -8.88 6.74
C ALA A 97 -29.09 -10.24 6.08
N ALA A 98 -28.08 -11.03 5.71
CA ALA A 98 -28.26 -12.37 5.19
C ALA A 98 -28.78 -13.33 6.28
N LYS A 99 -28.19 -13.31 7.48
CA LYS A 99 -28.66 -14.12 8.62
C LYS A 99 -30.10 -13.80 9.02
N ALA A 100 -30.46 -12.52 9.06
CA ALA A 100 -31.83 -12.09 9.37
C ALA A 100 -32.88 -12.49 8.31
N LYS A 101 -32.44 -12.82 7.08
CA LYS A 101 -33.31 -13.36 6.03
C LYS A 101 -33.44 -14.88 6.08
N GLU A 102 -32.45 -15.58 6.61
CA GLU A 102 -32.49 -17.05 6.78
C GLU A 102 -33.29 -17.46 8.02
N GLU A 103 -33.38 -16.60 9.03
CA GLU A 103 -34.21 -16.83 10.24
C GLU A 103 -35.71 -16.49 10.05
N LYS A 104 -36.10 -15.96 8.89
CA LYS A 104 -37.50 -15.65 8.53
C LYS A 104 -38.05 -16.63 7.50
#